data_AF-A0A2P4S5U8-F1
#
_entry.id   AF-A0A2P4S5U8-F1
#
_cell.length_a   1.000
_cell.length_b   1.000
_cell.length_c   1.000
_cell.angle_alpha   90.00
_cell.angle_beta   90.00
_cell.angle_gamma   90.00
#
_symmetry.space_group_name_H-M   'P 1'
#
loop_
_entity.id
_entity.type
_entity.pdbx_description
1 polymer ?
#
loop_
_entity_poly.entity_id
_entity_poly.type
_entity_poly.pdbx_seq_one_letter_code
_entity_poly.pdbx_strand_id
1 'polypeptide(L)'
;MFTKVVKAQLWVYLRPVQHTSTVYLQILRLKPVTEEGSRHIRIRSLKIDLNSRIGHWQSIDFKHVLQNWFKQPQNNWGIEINAFDPNGNDLAVTSLGPGAEG
;
A
#
# COMPACT_ATOMS: atom_id res chain seq x y z
N MET A 1 -18.15 4.95 -21.17
CA MET A 1 -16.79 5.51 -21.17
C MET A 1 -15.80 4.38 -20.88
N PHE A 2 -14.98 3.97 -21.85
CA PHE A 2 -14.11 2.80 -21.73
C PHE A 2 -12.81 3.16 -21.02
N THR A 3 -12.67 2.77 -19.76
CA THR A 3 -11.43 2.93 -19.00
C THR A 3 -10.51 1.74 -19.33
N LYS A 4 -9.85 1.80 -20.49
CA LYS A 4 -9.06 0.67 -21.03
C LYS A 4 -7.69 0.56 -20.33
N VAL A 5 -7.71 0.32 -19.01
CA VAL A 5 -6.51 0.00 -18.23
C VAL A 5 -6.00 -1.38 -18.64
N VAL A 6 -4.81 -1.44 -19.22
CA VAL A 6 -4.17 -2.71 -19.61
C VAL A 6 -3.52 -3.37 -18.39
N LYS A 7 -2.76 -2.59 -17.61
CA LYS A 7 -2.08 -3.00 -16.37
C LYS A 7 -1.99 -1.78 -15.43
N ALA A 8 -2.05 -2.02 -14.12
CA ALA A 8 -1.64 -1.04 -13.12
C ALA A 8 -0.96 -1.78 -11.96
N GLN A 9 0.10 -1.21 -11.41
CA GLN A 9 0.86 -1.77 -10.31
C GLN A 9 1.15 -0.68 -9.29
N LEU A 10 0.90 -0.97 -8.03
CA LEU A 10 1.40 -0.17 -6.91
C LEU A 10 2.72 -0.78 -6.47
N TRP A 11 3.79 0.01 -6.48
CA TRP A 11 5.10 -0.40 -5.99
C TRP A 11 5.32 0.18 -4.60
N VAL A 12 5.69 -0.68 -3.65
CA VAL A 12 5.96 -0.31 -2.27
C VAL A 12 7.39 -0.73 -1.94
N TYR A 13 8.21 0.22 -1.48
CA TYR A 13 9.53 -0.09 -0.96
C TYR A 13 9.41 -0.37 0.54
N LEU A 14 9.96 -1.51 0.95
CA LEU A 14 10.11 -1.91 2.34
C LEU A 14 11.54 -1.65 2.78
N ARG A 15 11.69 -0.93 3.91
CA ARG A 15 12.99 -0.68 4.52
C ARG A 15 13.68 -2.01 4.88
N PRO A 16 15.03 -2.06 4.82
CA PRO A 16 15.78 -3.25 5.21
C PRO A 16 15.54 -3.61 6.67
N VAL A 17 15.67 -4.90 6.98
CA VAL A 17 15.57 -5.43 8.35
C VAL A 17 16.92 -5.95 8.81
N GLN A 18 17.24 -5.77 10.10
CA GLN A 18 18.52 -6.26 10.66
C GLN A 18 18.55 -7.79 10.77
N HIS A 19 17.40 -8.38 11.09
CA HIS A 19 17.19 -9.81 11.26
C HIS A 19 16.01 -10.24 10.38
N THR A 20 15.98 -11.52 9.99
CA THR A 20 14.85 -12.07 9.24
C THR A 20 13.55 -11.79 9.99
N SER A 21 12.57 -11.24 9.28
CA SER A 21 11.32 -10.78 9.87
C SER A 21 10.15 -11.03 8.93
N THR A 22 9.04 -11.48 9.50
CA THR A 22 7.78 -11.61 8.80
C THR A 22 7.03 -10.29 8.85
N VAL A 23 6.86 -9.65 7.70
CA VAL A 23 6.18 -8.37 7.54
C VAL A 23 4.76 -8.59 7.02
N TYR A 24 3.80 -7.91 7.63
CA TYR A 24 2.41 -7.89 7.20
C TYR A 24 2.13 -6.58 6.46
N LEU A 25 2.13 -6.65 5.13
CA LEU A 25 1.79 -5.53 4.25
C LEU A 25 0.28 -5.47 4.05
N GLN A 26 -0.31 -4.30 4.32
CA GLN A 26 -1.71 -3.99 4.10
C GLN A 26 -1.84 -2.78 3.16
N ILE A 27 -2.69 -2.93 2.15
CA ILE A 27 -3.10 -1.86 1.26
C ILE A 27 -4.59 -1.61 1.51
N LEU A 28 -4.93 -0.40 1.95
CA LEU A 28 -6.27 0.00 2.31
C LEU A 28 -6.69 1.19 1.44
N ARG A 29 -7.94 1.17 0.98
CA ARG A 29 -8.59 2.32 0.35
C ARG A 29 -9.29 3.14 1.42
N LEU A 30 -9.11 4.45 1.37
CA LEU A 30 -9.86 5.37 2.24
C LEU A 30 -11.28 5.61 1.68
N LYS A 31 -12.23 5.87 2.58
CA LYS A 31 -13.59 6.29 2.26
C LYS A 31 -14.08 7.31 3.29
N PRO A 32 -15.08 8.15 2.96
CA PRO A 32 -15.63 9.09 3.92
C PRO A 32 -16.22 8.35 5.13
N VAL A 33 -16.13 8.99 6.29
CA VAL A 33 -16.77 8.49 7.52
C VAL A 33 -18.27 8.66 7.37
N THR A 34 -18.99 7.55 7.38
CA THR A 34 -20.43 7.55 7.65
C THR A 34 -20.64 7.22 9.12
N GLU A 35 -21.80 7.59 9.67
CA GLU A 35 -22.11 7.63 11.11
C GLU A 35 -21.76 6.35 11.92
N GLU A 36 -21.63 5.18 11.28
CA GLU A 36 -21.33 3.90 11.94
C GLU A 36 -20.22 3.05 11.26
N GLY A 37 -19.36 3.65 10.42
CA GLY A 37 -18.46 2.89 9.54
C GLY A 37 -16.95 3.06 9.77
N SER A 38 -16.18 2.00 9.52
CA SER A 38 -14.71 2.08 9.33
C SER A 38 -14.35 3.03 8.17
N ARG A 39 -13.27 3.80 8.29
CA ARG A 39 -12.72 4.67 7.22
C ARG A 39 -12.02 3.90 6.11
N HIS A 40 -11.81 2.60 6.29
CA HIS A 40 -10.93 1.80 5.45
C HIS A 40 -11.66 0.65 4.77
N ILE A 41 -11.38 0.45 3.49
CA ILE A 41 -11.73 -0.75 2.73
C ILE A 41 -10.44 -1.47 2.40
N ARG A 42 -10.28 -2.71 2.86
CA ARG A 42 -9.09 -3.51 2.55
C ARG A 42 -9.03 -3.87 1.07
N ILE A 43 -7.93 -3.52 0.41
CA ILE A 43 -7.64 -3.93 -0.98
C ILE A 43 -6.82 -5.23 -0.98
N ARG A 44 -5.73 -5.27 -0.20
CA ARG A 44 -4.81 -6.40 -0.18
C ARG A 44 -4.17 -6.57 1.20
N SER A 45 -3.90 -7.82 1.56
CA SER A 45 -2.98 -8.19 2.63
C SER A 45 -1.97 -9.20 2.10
N LEU A 46 -0.70 -9.01 2.44
CA LEU A 46 0.39 -9.92 2.07
C LEU A 46 1.25 -10.19 3.32
N LYS A 47 1.65 -11.45 3.48
CA LYS A 47 2.69 -11.85 4.41
C LYS A 47 3.98 -12.00 3.61
N ILE A 48 5.03 -11.28 4.01
CA ILE A 48 6.31 -11.23 3.30
C ILE A 48 7.40 -11.58 4.30
N ASP A 49 8.17 -12.62 4.01
CA ASP A 49 9.34 -12.95 4.82
C ASP A 49 10.56 -12.18 4.27
N LEU A 50 10.96 -11.13 4.97
CA LEU A 50 12.13 -10.34 4.63
C LEU A 50 13.35 -10.93 5.32
N ASN A 51 14.35 -11.34 4.54
CA ASN A 51 15.60 -11.95 5.00
C ASN A 51 16.83 -11.09 4.69
N SER A 52 16.61 -9.83 4.29
CA SER A 52 17.64 -9.03 3.64
C SER A 52 17.97 -7.75 4.39
N ARG A 53 19.27 -7.45 4.45
CA ARG A 53 19.83 -6.17 4.90
C ARG A 53 19.76 -5.09 3.82
N ILE A 54 19.31 -5.43 2.60
CA ILE A 54 18.93 -4.48 1.56
C ILE A 54 17.40 -4.37 1.52
N GLY A 55 16.89 -3.18 1.19
CA GLY A 55 15.44 -3.00 1.10
C GLY A 55 14.81 -3.78 -0.05
N HIS A 56 13.50 -3.89 -0.02
CA HIS A 56 12.74 -4.79 -0.88
C HIS A 56 11.61 -4.04 -1.60
N TRP A 57 11.56 -4.16 -2.93
CA TRP A 57 10.44 -3.64 -3.72
C TRP A 57 9.36 -4.70 -3.87
N GLN A 58 8.17 -4.40 -3.37
CA GLN A 58 6.97 -5.22 -3.52
C GLN A 58 6.00 -4.57 -4.52
N SER A 59 5.63 -5.29 -5.56
CA SER A 59 4.56 -4.87 -6.48
C SER A 59 3.21 -5.47 -6.06
N ILE A 60 2.14 -4.69 -6.14
CA ILE A 60 0.76 -5.11 -5.93
C ILE A 60 -0.05 -4.78 -7.20
N ASP A 61 -0.80 -5.76 -7.72
CA ASP A 61 -1.74 -5.48 -8.81
C ASP A 61 -2.81 -4.49 -8.34
N PHE A 62 -2.92 -3.38 -9.07
CA PHE A 62 -3.76 -2.25 -8.73
C PHE A 62 -4.81 -1.93 -9.80
N LYS A 63 -4.91 -2.78 -10.83
CA LYS A 63 -5.74 -2.54 -12.02
C LYS A 63 -7.20 -2.27 -11.68
N HIS A 64 -7.81 -3.12 -10.85
CA HIS A 64 -9.23 -3.01 -10.51
C HIS A 64 -9.55 -1.74 -9.71
N VAL A 65 -8.67 -1.35 -8.78
CA VAL A 65 -8.85 -0.12 -7.99
C VAL A 65 -8.83 1.09 -8.91
N LEU A 66 -7.84 1.18 -9.79
CA LEU A 66 -7.69 2.29 -10.73
C LEU A 66 -8.85 2.35 -11.74
N GLN A 67 -9.28 1.21 -12.27
CA GLN A 67 -10.45 1.14 -13.17
C GLN A 67 -11.73 1.66 -12.49
N ASN A 68 -11.93 1.33 -11.22
CA ASN A 68 -13.08 1.79 -10.45
C ASN A 68 -13.02 3.30 -10.22
N TRP A 69 -11.86 3.84 -9.89
CA TRP A 69 -11.67 5.29 -9.76
C TRP A 69 -11.92 6.04 -11.07
N PHE A 70 -11.51 5.50 -12.22
CA PHE A 70 -11.84 6.16 -13.49
C PHE A 70 -13.34 6.16 -13.80
N LYS A 71 -14.11 5.17 -13.31
CA LYS A 71 -15.58 5.16 -13.45
C LYS A 71 -16.26 6.09 -12.45
N GLN A 72 -15.67 6.27 -11.27
CA GLN A 72 -16.22 7.04 -10.15
C GLN A 72 -15.10 7.84 -9.45
N PRO A 73 -14.62 8.94 -10.06
CA PRO A 73 -13.45 9.67 -9.58
C PRO A 73 -13.65 10.28 -8.18
N GLN A 74 -14.88 10.64 -7.83
CA GLN A 74 -15.27 11.14 -6.50
C GLN A 74 -15.04 10.14 -5.36
N ASN A 75 -14.84 8.85 -5.69
CA ASN A 75 -14.56 7.80 -4.72
C ASN A 75 -13.05 7.57 -4.50
N ASN A 76 -12.19 8.39 -5.10
CA ASN A 76 -10.77 8.40 -4.82
C ASN A 76 -10.46 9.28 -3.61
N TRP A 77 -10.32 8.65 -2.43
CA TRP A 77 -9.97 9.32 -1.17
C TRP A 77 -8.53 9.03 -0.73
N GLY A 78 -7.74 8.37 -1.57
CA GLY A 78 -6.38 7.96 -1.24
C GLY A 78 -6.26 6.51 -0.76
N ILE A 79 -5.01 6.11 -0.57
CA ILE A 79 -4.57 4.76 -0.19
C ILE A 79 -3.71 4.89 1.05
N GLU A 80 -3.97 4.04 2.02
CA GLU A 80 -3.10 3.82 3.17
C GLU A 80 -2.30 2.54 2.94
N ILE A 81 -1.00 2.62 3.21
CA ILE A 81 -0.03 1.55 3.00
C ILE A 81 0.69 1.37 4.33
N ASN A 82 0.51 0.20 4.94
CA ASN A 82 1.12 -0.14 6.21
C ASN A 82 1.89 -1.45 6.05
N ALA A 83 3.12 -1.55 6.55
CA ALA A 83 3.90 -2.78 6.50
C ALA A 83 4.57 -3.06 7.84
N PHE A 84 3.86 -3.73 8.74
CA PHE A 84 4.33 -3.94 10.10
C PHE A 84 5.11 -5.24 10.27
N ASP A 85 6.28 -5.14 10.90
CA ASP A 85 7.02 -6.29 11.42
C ASP A 85 6.42 -6.79 12.76
N PRO A 86 6.90 -7.91 13.34
CA PRO A 86 6.37 -8.43 14.61
C PRO A 86 6.61 -7.51 15.81
N ASN A 87 7.50 -6.53 15.69
CA ASN A 87 7.78 -5.54 16.74
C ASN A 87 6.89 -4.29 16.60
N GLY A 88 6.04 -4.22 15.57
CA GLY A 88 5.18 -3.08 15.29
C GLY A 88 5.86 -1.93 14.54
N ASN A 89 7.05 -2.16 13.98
CA ASN A 89 7.71 -1.15 13.15
C ASN A 89 7.08 -1.12 11.75
N ASP A 90 6.64 0.05 11.30
CA ASP A 90 6.21 0.23 9.91
C ASP A 90 7.43 0.38 8.99
N LEU A 91 7.58 -0.58 8.08
CA LEU A 91 8.68 -0.65 7.13
C LEU A 91 8.31 -0.05 5.77
N ALA A 92 7.06 0.30 5.53
CA ALA A 92 6.67 0.94 4.27
C ALA A 92 7.26 2.35 4.20
N VAL A 93 7.85 2.69 3.04
CA VAL A 93 8.24 4.08 2.75
C VAL A 93 7.08 4.77 2.04
N THR A 94 6.37 5.63 2.78
CA THR A 94 5.22 6.44 2.28
C THR A 94 5.52 7.93 2.21
N SER A 95 6.51 8.39 2.97
CA SER A 95 7.08 9.74 2.90
C SER A 95 8.58 9.66 2.65
N LEU A 96 9.10 10.69 1.99
CA LEU A 96 10.54 10.89 1.89
C LEU A 96 11.10 11.21 3.28
N GLY A 97 12.24 10.60 3.61
CA GLY A 97 12.97 10.96 4.82
C GLY A 97 13.48 12.40 4.75
N PRO A 98 13.84 13.02 5.88
CA PRO A 98 14.41 14.36 5.90
C PRO A 98 15.58 14.47 4.92
N GLY A 99 15.48 15.39 3.95
CA GLY A 99 16.55 15.66 2.97
C GLY A 99 16.55 14.79 1.72
N ALA A 100 15.57 13.90 1.50
CA ALA A 100 15.41 13.22 0.23
C ALA A 100 14.53 14.03 -0.73
N GLU A 101 15.01 14.25 -1.95
CA GLU A 101 14.22 14.82 -3.06
C GLU A 101 13.54 13.69 -3.86
N GLY A 102 12.33 13.98 -4.37
CA GLY A 102 11.48 13.04 -5.11
C GLY A 102 11.48 13.31 -6.60
#